data_AF-A0A3P8RT83-F1
#
_entry.id   AF-A0A3P8RT83-F1
#
_cell.length_a   1.000
_cell.length_b   1.000
_cell.length_c   1.000
_cell.angle_alpha   90.00
_cell.angle_beta   90.00
_cell.angle_gamma   90.00
#
_symmetry.space_group_name_H-M   'P 1'
#
loop_
_entity.id
_entity.type
_entity.pdbx_description
1 polymer ?
#
loop_
_entity_poly.entity_id
_entity_poly.type
_entity_poly.pdbx_seq_one_letter_code
_entity_poly.pdbx_strand_id
1 'polypeptide(L)'
;MAEQNTEAKLKNLLKQEKIQLWNPPYTDDDNQPGQQHMQELANRYAPLLGLSAPEVSVALELIRVLAVKRGKGNKMFRETNVATLELLLPRDSKKDPKAKTYLETRLDVSLQQLMDRIAEEFGLKHVKLILNGKTLSGDQPLDQQGVKNHSKVMVLKVSDAEWKQQLMEDEEKKKNQNESIQRTQKGFQILSERDGSEDPDTTPFLEIGDQKGNPLNIPHKEKKALILAMGFHEKGCSLMKKKQYENALCHLLQADQQFSQCGSALLASVDNFAVLQLDIVWCYQALEALSCLEDGRSRLQRAEECFLKCYGEQQQRLLRIKVESLYSRLVLDSEKMAQLMSLGFTDREARLGLRACQGDLQEAAIHISNRRQEREDLKQRERQRRRTRMEDISTLSELGFSRRDAARALHHAHGDVDKAYGILLDSSQATQASNNNSESALSPDKVQQLLYLGFERDSSEAALRLTGGDVQSATQLLLDNQGFISAELLSPPSTSSSSSPSSEEPSTSSTCPEDTELVNEVLEDISHHEEDYLDLTLEEESELIAAMKTYLSREATLS
;
A
#
# COMPACT_ATOMS: atom_id res chain seq x y z
N MET A 1 53.42 8.50 -7.50
CA MET A 1 52.82 9.00 -8.76
C MET A 1 53.59 8.55 -9.99
N ALA A 2 54.94 8.50 -9.98
CA ALA A 2 55.73 8.04 -11.12
C ALA A 2 55.41 6.58 -11.54
N GLU A 3 55.36 5.63 -10.61
CA GLU A 3 55.08 4.20 -10.88
C GLU A 3 53.68 3.92 -11.49
N GLN A 4 52.65 4.66 -11.05
CA GLN A 4 51.30 4.52 -11.63
C GLN A 4 51.23 5.06 -13.06
N ASN A 5 52.05 6.06 -13.37
CA ASN A 5 52.16 6.63 -14.71
C ASN A 5 52.92 5.67 -15.65
N THR A 6 53.95 4.98 -15.16
CA THR A 6 54.68 3.97 -15.96
C THR A 6 53.82 2.75 -16.26
N GLU A 7 53.07 2.23 -15.28
CA GLU A 7 52.13 1.13 -15.50
C GLU A 7 51.04 1.46 -16.53
N ALA A 8 50.46 2.67 -16.48
CA ALA A 8 49.43 3.09 -17.41
C ALA A 8 49.96 3.19 -18.84
N LYS A 9 51.16 3.75 -19.01
CA LYS A 9 51.86 3.82 -20.31
C LYS A 9 52.17 2.42 -20.85
N LEU A 10 52.69 1.51 -20.01
CA LEU A 10 52.97 0.13 -20.39
C LEU A 10 51.69 -0.63 -20.78
N LYS A 11 50.59 -0.49 -20.03
CA LYS A 11 49.29 -1.09 -20.38
C LYS A 11 48.78 -0.61 -21.74
N ASN A 12 49.00 0.66 -22.08
CA ASN A 12 48.62 1.19 -23.40
C ASN A 12 49.48 0.59 -24.53
N LEU A 13 50.79 0.48 -24.34
CA LEU A 13 51.70 -0.15 -25.32
C LEU A 13 51.35 -1.63 -25.54
N LEU A 14 51.14 -2.40 -24.46
CA LEU A 14 50.71 -3.79 -24.53
C LEU A 14 49.37 -3.94 -25.27
N LYS A 15 48.43 -3.01 -25.07
CA LYS A 15 47.14 -3.01 -25.75
C LYS A 15 47.26 -2.69 -27.24
N GLN A 16 48.14 -1.76 -27.63
CA GLN A 16 48.40 -1.44 -29.03
C GLN A 16 48.98 -2.64 -29.79
N GLU A 17 49.91 -3.36 -29.17
CA GLU A 17 50.52 -4.56 -29.75
C GLU A 17 49.70 -5.84 -29.54
N LYS A 18 48.52 -5.76 -28.91
CA LYS A 18 47.65 -6.91 -28.57
C LYS A 18 48.36 -8.01 -27.77
N ILE A 19 49.34 -7.64 -26.95
CA ILE A 19 50.11 -8.58 -26.12
C ILE A 19 49.34 -8.90 -24.85
N GLN A 20 49.15 -10.20 -24.59
CA GLN A 20 48.48 -10.72 -23.41
C GLN A 20 49.50 -11.39 -22.49
N LEU A 21 49.95 -10.67 -21.46
CA LEU A 21 51.00 -11.14 -20.57
C LEU A 21 50.64 -12.39 -19.75
N TRP A 22 49.34 -12.69 -19.61
CA TRP A 22 48.85 -13.86 -18.86
C TRP A 22 48.80 -15.15 -19.70
N ASN A 23 49.15 -15.10 -20.99
CA ASN A 23 49.22 -16.25 -21.87
C ASN A 23 50.69 -16.61 -22.19
N PRO A 24 50.95 -17.85 -22.65
CA PRO A 24 52.24 -18.21 -23.24
C PRO A 24 52.58 -17.28 -24.44
N PRO A 25 53.85 -16.88 -24.62
CA PRO A 25 55.07 -17.33 -23.93
C PRO A 25 55.47 -16.49 -22.70
N TYR A 26 54.65 -15.54 -22.27
CA TYR A 26 54.97 -14.58 -21.19
C TYR A 26 54.67 -15.12 -19.78
N THR A 27 53.68 -16.01 -19.68
CA THR A 27 53.35 -16.77 -18.47
C THR A 27 53.31 -18.25 -18.83
N ASP A 28 53.97 -19.08 -18.04
CA ASP A 28 53.91 -20.54 -18.18
C ASP A 28 52.71 -21.17 -17.44
N ASP A 29 52.55 -22.48 -17.55
CA ASP A 29 51.44 -23.23 -16.95
C ASP A 29 51.44 -23.15 -15.41
N ASP A 30 52.61 -22.92 -14.79
CA ASP A 30 52.78 -22.74 -13.35
C ASP A 30 52.57 -21.28 -12.88
N ASN A 31 52.13 -20.39 -13.77
CA ASN A 31 51.97 -18.95 -13.55
C ASN A 31 53.27 -18.18 -13.26
N GLN A 32 54.43 -18.74 -13.60
CA GLN A 32 55.74 -18.09 -13.51
C GLN A 32 56.03 -17.24 -14.74
N PRO A 33 56.92 -16.24 -14.63
CA PRO A 33 57.28 -15.39 -15.76
C PRO A 33 58.14 -16.15 -16.77
N GLY A 34 57.78 -16.04 -18.05
CA GLY A 34 58.63 -16.43 -19.18
C GLY A 34 59.83 -15.49 -19.28
N GLN A 35 60.89 -15.78 -18.51
CA GLN A 35 62.00 -14.86 -18.24
C GLN A 35 62.61 -14.22 -19.49
N GLN A 36 62.79 -15.00 -20.56
CA GLN A 36 63.37 -14.53 -21.83
C GLN A 36 62.47 -13.50 -22.52
N HIS A 37 61.19 -13.84 -22.74
CA HIS A 37 60.23 -12.99 -23.45
C HIS A 37 59.86 -11.72 -22.64
N MET A 38 59.84 -11.83 -21.31
CA MET A 38 59.64 -10.67 -20.43
C MET A 38 60.83 -9.70 -20.49
N GLN A 39 62.05 -10.23 -20.52
CA GLN A 39 63.26 -9.41 -20.66
C GLN A 39 63.36 -8.74 -22.03
N GLU A 40 62.96 -9.43 -23.10
CA GLU A 40 62.88 -8.85 -24.45
C GLU A 40 61.88 -7.69 -24.52
N LEU A 41 60.69 -7.84 -23.93
CA LEU A 41 59.72 -6.75 -23.83
C LEU A 41 60.23 -5.58 -23.01
N ALA A 42 60.91 -5.85 -21.89
CA ALA A 42 61.49 -4.80 -21.07
C ALA A 42 62.55 -4.01 -21.84
N ASN A 43 63.43 -4.68 -22.57
CA ASN A 43 64.45 -4.05 -23.41
C ASN A 43 63.84 -3.24 -24.57
N ARG A 44 62.71 -3.68 -25.13
CA ARG A 44 62.01 -2.99 -26.22
C ARG A 44 61.23 -1.75 -25.75
N TYR A 45 60.62 -1.80 -24.57
CA TYR A 45 59.81 -0.70 -24.04
C TYR A 45 60.61 0.33 -23.21
N ALA A 46 61.76 -0.05 -22.66
CA ALA A 46 62.70 0.85 -21.99
C ALA A 46 63.03 2.13 -22.79
N PRO A 47 63.50 2.05 -24.05
CA PRO A 47 63.82 3.25 -24.84
C PRO A 47 62.59 4.10 -25.19
N LEU A 48 61.41 3.48 -25.35
CA LEU A 48 60.17 4.20 -25.67
C LEU A 48 59.62 5.01 -24.48
N LEU A 49 59.92 4.58 -23.26
CA LEU A 49 59.45 5.21 -22.02
C LEU A 49 60.51 6.12 -21.39
N GLY A 50 61.76 6.09 -21.88
CA GLY A 50 62.89 6.82 -21.30
C GLY A 50 63.28 6.29 -19.92
N LEU A 51 63.09 4.98 -19.67
CA LEU A 51 63.34 4.32 -18.39
C LEU A 51 64.39 3.21 -18.55
N SER A 52 64.96 2.75 -17.44
CA SER A 52 65.89 1.63 -17.48
C SER A 52 65.16 0.29 -17.70
N ALA A 53 65.78 -0.65 -18.42
CA ALA A 53 65.27 -2.01 -18.61
C ALA A 53 64.85 -2.72 -17.29
N PRO A 54 65.59 -2.64 -16.16
CA PRO A 54 65.14 -3.24 -14.91
C PRO A 54 63.87 -2.60 -14.33
N GLU A 55 63.71 -1.28 -14.42
CA GLU A 55 62.49 -0.60 -13.93
C GLU A 55 61.25 -1.01 -14.74
N VAL A 56 61.41 -1.13 -16.06
CA VAL A 56 60.34 -1.60 -16.94
C VAL A 56 60.03 -3.07 -16.70
N SER A 57 61.04 -3.90 -16.45
CA SER A 57 60.88 -5.32 -16.12
C SER A 57 60.05 -5.50 -14.83
N VAL A 58 60.38 -4.76 -13.77
CA VAL A 58 59.60 -4.77 -12.51
C VAL A 58 58.15 -4.35 -12.75
N ALA A 59 57.93 -3.29 -13.54
CA ALA A 59 56.58 -2.83 -13.85
C ALA A 59 55.79 -3.83 -14.72
N LEU A 60 56.43 -4.47 -15.70
CA LEU A 60 55.81 -5.52 -16.53
C LEU A 60 55.44 -6.74 -15.69
N GLU A 61 56.29 -7.14 -14.75
CA GLU A 61 55.99 -8.26 -13.87
C GLU A 61 54.80 -7.96 -12.95
N LEU A 62 54.71 -6.74 -12.40
CA LEU A 62 53.52 -6.31 -11.65
C LEU A 62 52.24 -6.38 -12.50
N ILE A 63 52.30 -5.97 -13.77
CA ILE A 63 51.16 -6.06 -14.69
C ILE A 63 50.79 -7.53 -14.95
N ARG A 64 51.78 -8.39 -15.19
CA ARG A 64 51.60 -9.83 -15.43
C ARG A 64 50.93 -10.51 -14.25
N VAL A 65 51.47 -10.32 -13.03
CA VAL A 65 50.91 -10.89 -11.79
C VAL A 65 49.45 -10.46 -11.58
N LEU A 66 49.14 -9.17 -11.80
CA LEU A 66 47.77 -8.67 -11.71
C LEU A 66 46.85 -9.27 -12.79
N ALA A 67 47.35 -9.45 -14.01
CA ALA A 67 46.58 -10.04 -15.10
C ALA A 67 46.29 -11.52 -14.87
N VAL A 68 47.27 -12.28 -14.36
CA VAL A 68 47.11 -13.68 -13.95
C VAL A 68 46.10 -13.80 -12.81
N LYS A 69 46.20 -12.95 -11.78
CA LYS A 69 45.23 -12.93 -10.66
C LYS A 69 43.81 -12.64 -11.16
N ARG A 70 43.66 -11.70 -12.09
CA ARG A 70 42.39 -11.39 -12.74
C ARG A 70 41.88 -12.56 -13.60
N GLY A 71 42.77 -13.26 -14.30
CA GLY A 71 42.44 -14.48 -15.04
C GLY A 71 41.89 -15.59 -14.14
N LYS A 72 42.52 -15.82 -12.98
CA LYS A 72 42.05 -16.77 -11.95
C LYS A 72 40.66 -16.39 -11.43
N GLY A 73 40.42 -15.11 -11.12
CA GLY A 73 39.10 -14.61 -10.70
C GLY A 73 38.02 -14.78 -11.78
N ASN A 74 38.35 -14.53 -13.06
CA ASN A 74 37.42 -14.78 -14.17
C ASN A 74 37.09 -16.27 -14.34
N LYS A 75 38.06 -17.16 -14.16
CA LYS A 75 37.85 -18.62 -14.21
C LYS A 75 36.94 -19.07 -13.07
N MET A 76 37.22 -18.63 -11.85
CA MET A 76 36.39 -18.90 -10.67
C MET A 76 34.96 -18.39 -10.86
N PHE A 77 34.78 -17.15 -11.34
CA PHE A 77 33.44 -16.61 -11.61
C PHE A 77 32.66 -17.45 -12.63
N ARG A 78 33.31 -17.95 -13.69
CA ARG A 78 32.66 -18.82 -14.68
C ARG A 78 32.28 -20.19 -14.13
N GLU A 79 33.08 -20.73 -13.22
CA GLU A 79 32.92 -22.10 -12.69
C GLU A 79 31.97 -22.14 -11.47
N THR A 80 32.02 -21.14 -10.59
CA THR A 80 31.33 -21.15 -9.29
C THR A 80 30.39 -19.96 -9.06
N ASN A 81 30.29 -19.03 -10.02
CA ASN A 81 29.51 -17.79 -9.90
C ASN A 81 29.94 -16.88 -8.72
N VAL A 82 31.17 -17.04 -8.26
CA VAL A 82 31.78 -16.17 -7.23
C VAL A 82 32.55 -15.04 -7.91
N ALA A 83 32.07 -13.81 -7.71
CA ALA A 83 32.68 -12.61 -8.25
C ALA A 83 33.79 -12.08 -7.31
N THR A 84 34.88 -11.60 -7.89
CA THR A 84 35.95 -10.92 -7.17
C THR A 84 35.77 -9.41 -7.27
N LEU A 85 35.39 -8.74 -6.18
CA LEU A 85 35.20 -7.29 -6.10
C LEU A 85 36.49 -6.59 -5.66
N GLU A 86 36.77 -5.40 -6.19
CA GLU A 86 37.85 -4.52 -5.72
C GLU A 86 37.27 -3.50 -4.73
N LEU A 87 37.68 -3.57 -3.46
CA LEU A 87 37.18 -2.69 -2.41
C LEU A 87 38.10 -1.47 -2.22
N LEU A 88 37.52 -0.28 -2.32
CA LEU A 88 38.19 0.97 -1.99
C LEU A 88 37.87 1.33 -0.54
N LEU A 89 38.70 0.81 0.37
CA LEU A 89 38.57 1.03 1.81
C LEU A 89 39.04 2.45 2.22
N PRO A 90 38.49 3.00 3.33
CA PRO A 90 39.00 4.23 3.95
C PRO A 90 40.50 4.13 4.29
N ARG A 91 41.19 5.28 4.33
CA ARG A 91 42.65 5.33 4.52
C ARG A 91 43.11 4.69 5.83
N ASP A 92 42.30 4.83 6.88
CA ASP A 92 42.61 4.34 8.22
C ASP A 92 42.44 2.82 8.37
N SER A 93 41.80 2.18 7.39
CA SER A 93 41.46 0.75 7.40
C SER A 93 42.46 -0.11 6.62
N LYS A 94 43.43 0.51 5.93
CA LYS A 94 44.41 -0.20 5.10
C LYS A 94 45.68 -0.51 5.91
N LYS A 95 46.07 -1.79 5.95
CA LYS A 95 47.40 -2.21 6.43
C LYS A 95 48.52 -1.63 5.56
N ASP A 96 48.25 -1.45 4.26
CA ASP A 96 49.20 -0.91 3.30
C ASP A 96 48.45 0.01 2.29
N PRO A 97 48.70 1.34 2.27
CA PRO A 97 47.89 2.29 1.51
C PRO A 97 47.96 2.10 -0.01
N LYS A 98 49.02 1.44 -0.51
CA LYS A 98 49.23 1.14 -1.93
C LYS A 98 48.64 -0.21 -2.37
N ALA A 99 48.30 -1.11 -1.44
CA ALA A 99 47.76 -2.42 -1.78
C ALA A 99 46.29 -2.34 -2.23
N LYS A 100 45.94 -3.14 -3.24
CA LYS A 100 44.57 -3.32 -3.70
C LYS A 100 43.89 -4.41 -2.86
N THR A 101 42.74 -4.08 -2.30
CA THR A 101 41.94 -5.01 -1.52
C THR A 101 40.89 -5.68 -2.40
N TYR A 102 40.77 -6.99 -2.30
CA TYR A 102 39.80 -7.77 -3.05
C TYR A 102 38.93 -8.57 -2.09
N LEU A 103 37.65 -8.72 -2.40
CA LEU A 103 36.70 -9.54 -1.66
C LEU A 103 35.94 -10.44 -2.64
N GLU A 104 35.82 -11.72 -2.30
CA GLU A 104 35.08 -12.71 -3.09
C GLU A 104 33.67 -12.87 -2.54
N THR A 105 32.68 -12.67 -3.40
CA THR A 105 31.26 -12.82 -3.04
C THR A 105 30.46 -13.29 -4.24
N ARG A 106 29.37 -14.02 -3.99
CA ARG A 106 28.39 -14.26 -5.05
C ARG A 106 27.60 -12.97 -5.31
N LEU A 107 27.01 -12.83 -6.50
CA LEU A 107 26.27 -11.62 -6.89
C LEU A 107 24.76 -11.70 -6.58
N ASP A 108 24.26 -12.89 -6.24
CA ASP A 108 22.86 -13.17 -5.88
C ASP A 108 22.55 -12.91 -4.39
N VAL A 109 23.56 -12.52 -3.61
CA VAL A 109 23.42 -12.23 -2.17
C VAL A 109 22.91 -10.81 -1.93
N SER A 110 22.32 -10.61 -0.75
CA SER A 110 21.88 -9.28 -0.31
C SER A 110 23.05 -8.38 0.05
N LEU A 111 22.83 -7.06 -0.02
CA LEU A 111 23.82 -6.06 0.38
C LEU A 111 24.27 -6.25 1.84
N GLN A 112 23.35 -6.65 2.73
CA GLN A 112 23.64 -6.86 4.14
C GLN A 112 24.71 -7.94 4.34
N GLN A 113 24.60 -9.07 3.63
CA GLN A 113 25.59 -10.16 3.73
C GLN A 113 26.98 -9.71 3.25
N LEU A 114 27.05 -8.84 2.23
CA LEU A 114 28.31 -8.25 1.78
C LEU A 114 28.90 -7.31 2.85
N MET A 115 28.05 -6.49 3.48
CA MET A 115 28.47 -5.59 4.56
C MET A 115 28.96 -6.37 5.78
N ASP A 116 28.30 -7.47 6.13
CA ASP A 116 28.70 -8.33 7.25
C ASP A 116 30.07 -8.97 6.97
N ARG A 117 30.32 -9.47 5.76
CA ARG A 117 31.66 -9.95 5.35
C ARG A 117 32.73 -8.86 5.43
N ILE A 118 32.41 -7.64 5.00
CA ILE A 118 33.33 -6.51 5.09
C ILE A 118 33.62 -6.16 6.56
N ALA A 119 32.61 -6.26 7.43
CA ALA A 119 32.76 -6.04 8.85
C ALA A 119 33.62 -7.12 9.52
N GLU A 120 33.44 -8.38 9.14
CA GLU A 120 34.25 -9.52 9.63
C GLU A 120 35.70 -9.45 9.17
N GLU A 121 35.95 -9.21 7.88
CA GLU A 121 37.29 -9.28 7.30
C GLU A 121 38.12 -8.00 7.53
N PHE A 122 37.46 -6.84 7.55
CA PHE A 122 38.14 -5.53 7.65
C PHE A 122 37.83 -4.76 8.94
N GLY A 123 36.98 -5.29 9.84
CA GLY A 123 36.62 -4.62 11.10
C GLY A 123 35.79 -3.34 10.91
N LEU A 124 35.19 -3.14 9.74
CA LEU A 124 34.42 -1.95 9.40
C LEU A 124 32.94 -2.17 9.65
N LYS A 125 32.48 -1.73 10.82
CA LYS A 125 31.05 -1.68 11.15
C LYS A 125 30.42 -0.41 10.55
N HIS A 126 29.15 -0.52 10.14
CA HIS A 126 28.33 0.59 9.61
C HIS A 126 28.96 1.26 8.38
N VAL A 127 28.89 0.59 7.23
CA VAL A 127 29.49 1.06 5.97
C VAL A 127 28.44 1.32 4.90
N LYS A 128 28.63 2.39 4.12
CA LYS A 128 27.92 2.62 2.86
C LYS A 128 28.77 2.13 1.70
N LEU A 129 28.15 1.38 0.80
CA LEU A 129 28.80 0.85 -0.40
C LEU A 129 28.37 1.68 -1.61
N ILE A 130 29.33 2.20 -2.36
CA ILE A 130 29.09 3.08 -3.50
C ILE A 130 29.74 2.48 -4.76
N LEU A 131 28.95 2.32 -5.81
CA LEU A 131 29.38 1.84 -7.12
C LEU A 131 29.07 2.91 -8.18
N ASN A 132 30.10 3.34 -8.93
CA ASN A 132 29.95 4.33 -10.01
C ASN A 132 29.19 5.62 -9.61
N GLY A 133 29.35 6.06 -8.35
CA GLY A 133 28.66 7.25 -7.82
C GLY A 133 27.25 7.01 -7.28
N LYS A 134 26.74 5.78 -7.32
CA LYS A 134 25.45 5.40 -6.73
C LYS A 134 25.66 4.58 -5.45
N THR A 135 24.92 4.91 -4.40
CA THR A 135 24.89 4.11 -3.15
C THR A 135 24.05 2.85 -3.40
N LEU A 136 24.58 1.70 -2.99
CA LEU A 136 23.87 0.43 -3.08
C LEU A 136 22.77 0.37 -2.01
N SER A 137 21.60 -0.16 -2.37
CA SER A 137 20.42 -0.30 -1.51
C SER A 137 20.30 -1.71 -0.93
N GLY A 138 19.68 -1.81 0.26
CA GLY A 138 19.49 -3.09 0.97
C GLY A 138 18.45 -4.01 0.33
N ASP A 139 17.50 -3.46 -0.42
CA ASP A 139 16.28 -4.15 -0.85
C ASP A 139 16.46 -5.03 -2.10
N GLN A 140 17.62 -4.97 -2.76
CA GLN A 140 17.89 -5.71 -4.00
C GLN A 140 19.21 -6.48 -3.93
N PRO A 141 19.35 -7.62 -4.63
CA PRO A 141 20.63 -8.32 -4.75
C PRO A 141 21.67 -7.52 -5.55
N LEU A 142 22.95 -7.86 -5.39
CA LEU A 142 24.07 -7.09 -5.96
C LEU A 142 24.05 -7.05 -7.49
N ASP A 143 23.63 -8.13 -8.14
CA ASP A 143 23.53 -8.25 -9.60
C ASP A 143 22.56 -7.24 -10.23
N GLN A 144 21.39 -7.03 -9.61
CA GLN A 144 20.37 -6.08 -10.03
C GLN A 144 20.82 -4.62 -9.89
N GLN A 145 21.75 -4.35 -8.98
CA GLN A 145 22.32 -3.02 -8.75
C GLN A 145 23.53 -2.71 -9.65
N GLY A 146 23.80 -3.57 -10.63
CA GLY A 146 24.87 -3.39 -11.61
C GLY A 146 26.25 -3.80 -11.12
N VAL A 147 26.35 -4.53 -10.00
CA VAL A 147 27.60 -5.12 -9.53
C VAL A 147 27.97 -6.29 -10.44
N LYS A 148 29.14 -6.20 -11.05
CA LYS A 148 29.73 -7.23 -11.94
C LYS A 148 31.04 -7.78 -11.36
N ASN A 149 31.53 -8.90 -11.89
CA ASN A 149 32.87 -9.38 -11.56
C ASN A 149 33.92 -8.29 -11.82
N HIS A 150 34.84 -8.09 -10.86
CA HIS A 150 35.85 -7.02 -10.85
C HIS A 150 35.31 -5.59 -10.76
N SER A 151 34.08 -5.41 -10.24
CA SER A 151 33.57 -4.08 -9.92
C SER A 151 34.37 -3.41 -8.81
N LYS A 152 34.52 -2.09 -8.90
CA LYS A 152 35.17 -1.27 -7.89
C LYS A 152 34.13 -0.67 -6.97
N VAL A 153 34.07 -1.15 -5.73
CA VAL A 153 33.09 -0.71 -4.74
C VAL A 153 33.81 0.16 -3.71
N MET A 154 33.33 1.39 -3.53
CA MET A 154 33.84 2.29 -2.51
C MET A 154 33.14 2.03 -1.19
N VAL A 155 33.93 1.85 -0.12
CA VAL A 155 33.44 1.59 1.23
C VAL A 155 33.61 2.87 2.03
N LEU A 156 32.50 3.46 2.44
CA LEU A 156 32.47 4.69 3.23
C LEU A 156 32.04 4.35 4.65
N LYS A 157 32.91 4.60 5.62
CA LYS A 157 32.59 4.40 7.04
C LYS A 157 31.60 5.49 7.47
N VAL A 158 30.45 5.07 7.98
CA VAL A 158 29.46 5.94 8.59
C VAL A 158 29.66 5.87 10.11
N SER A 159 29.46 6.97 10.82
CA SER A 159 29.53 6.93 12.28
C SER A 159 28.36 6.12 12.86
N ASP A 160 28.57 5.45 13.99
CA ASP A 160 27.50 4.72 14.68
C ASP A 160 26.31 5.63 15.04
N ALA A 161 26.57 6.93 15.24
CA ALA A 161 25.54 7.93 15.52
C ALA A 161 24.67 8.21 14.28
N GLU A 162 25.29 8.49 13.13
CA GLU A 162 24.57 8.73 11.87
C GLU A 162 23.81 7.48 11.40
N TRP A 163 24.40 6.29 11.56
CA TRP A 163 23.73 5.04 11.21
C TRP A 163 22.49 4.78 12.07
N LYS A 164 22.61 4.95 13.39
CA LYS A 164 21.47 4.84 14.31
C LYS A 164 20.41 5.87 14.02
N GLN A 165 20.81 7.10 13.70
CA GLN A 165 19.87 8.16 13.36
C GLN A 165 19.08 7.82 12.09
N GLN A 166 19.74 7.33 11.04
CA GLN A 166 19.06 6.92 9.80
C GLN A 166 18.09 5.75 10.04
N LEU A 167 18.50 4.74 10.82
CA LEU A 167 17.60 3.63 11.18
C LEU A 167 16.38 4.11 11.98
N MET A 168 16.59 5.00 12.96
CA MET A 168 15.48 5.58 13.72
C MET A 168 14.55 6.40 12.84
N GLU A 169 15.08 7.22 11.93
CA GLU A 169 14.28 8.01 10.99
C GLU A 169 13.46 7.12 10.03
N ASP A 170 14.05 6.03 9.52
CA ASP A 170 13.35 5.10 8.61
C ASP A 170 12.30 4.25 9.36
N GLU A 171 12.58 3.83 10.59
CA GLU A 171 11.60 3.17 11.46
C GLU A 171 10.44 4.10 11.82
N GLU A 172 10.74 5.35 12.16
CA GLU A 172 9.74 6.36 12.50
C GLU A 172 8.85 6.70 11.30
N LYS A 173 9.42 6.81 10.09
CA LYS A 173 8.63 6.97 8.85
C LYS A 173 7.69 5.79 8.62
N LYS A 174 8.18 4.55 8.74
CA LYS A 174 7.34 3.35 8.57
C LYS A 174 6.24 3.27 9.62
N LYS A 175 6.55 3.65 10.87
CA LYS A 175 5.59 3.70 11.96
C LYS A 175 4.50 4.73 11.68
N ASN A 176 4.88 5.96 11.32
CA ASN A 176 3.93 7.03 10.99
C ASN A 176 3.04 6.66 9.79
N GLN A 177 3.61 5.99 8.79
CA GLN A 177 2.85 5.51 7.62
C GLN A 177 1.82 4.44 8.02
N ASN A 178 2.21 3.46 8.85
CA ASN A 178 1.30 2.42 9.34
C ASN A 178 0.21 2.99 10.26
N GLU A 179 0.57 3.95 11.11
CA GLU A 179 -0.40 4.67 11.95
C GLU A 179 -1.42 5.43 11.10
N SER A 180 -1.00 6.12 10.05
CA SER A 180 -1.90 6.80 9.10
C SER A 180 -2.92 5.85 8.47
N ILE A 181 -2.48 4.67 8.04
CA ILE A 181 -3.36 3.65 7.45
C ILE A 181 -4.36 3.14 8.48
N GLN A 182 -3.90 2.85 9.71
CA GLN A 182 -4.76 2.38 10.79
C GLN A 182 -5.80 3.43 11.22
N ARG A 183 -5.41 4.71 11.30
CA ARG A 183 -6.34 5.81 11.59
C ARG A 183 -7.41 5.94 10.53
N THR A 184 -7.01 5.93 9.25
CA THR A 184 -7.93 5.94 8.11
C THR A 184 -8.88 4.74 8.16
N GLN A 185 -8.35 3.54 8.42
CA GLN A 185 -9.13 2.33 8.55
C GLN A 185 -10.18 2.45 9.66
N LYS A 186 -9.78 2.89 10.85
CA LYS A 186 -10.67 3.05 12.00
C LYS A 186 -11.76 4.09 11.74
N GLY A 187 -11.41 5.25 11.16
CA GLY A 187 -12.39 6.30 10.85
C GLY A 187 -13.49 5.80 9.91
N PHE A 188 -13.13 5.15 8.80
CA PHE A 188 -14.11 4.58 7.86
C PHE A 188 -14.83 3.35 8.41
N GLN A 189 -14.16 2.54 9.25
CA GLN A 189 -14.78 1.43 9.97
C GLN A 189 -15.92 1.93 10.86
N ILE A 190 -15.68 2.96 11.67
CA ILE A 190 -16.70 3.59 12.53
C ILE A 190 -17.86 4.11 11.67
N LEU A 191 -17.56 4.82 10.57
CA LEU A 191 -18.59 5.33 9.66
C LEU A 191 -19.41 4.22 9.00
N SER A 192 -18.81 3.05 8.74
CA SER A 192 -19.49 1.90 8.13
C SER A 192 -20.43 1.17 9.09
N GLU A 193 -20.16 1.24 10.39
CA GLU A 193 -20.95 0.58 11.45
C GLU A 193 -22.11 1.43 11.94
N ARG A 194 -22.08 2.75 11.69
CA ARG A 194 -23.18 3.65 12.01
C ARG A 194 -24.38 3.34 11.11
N ASP A 195 -25.49 3.00 11.74
CA ASP A 195 -26.75 2.62 11.10
C ASP A 195 -27.67 3.81 10.80
N GLY A 196 -27.27 5.03 11.21
CA GLY A 196 -28.08 6.24 11.06
C GLY A 196 -29.25 6.32 12.06
N SER A 197 -29.16 5.62 13.19
CA SER A 197 -30.15 5.69 14.29
C SER A 197 -30.00 6.93 15.19
N GLU A 198 -28.87 7.61 15.10
CA GLU A 198 -28.53 8.81 15.87
C GLU A 198 -28.59 10.07 15.00
N ASP A 199 -28.53 11.25 15.63
CA ASP A 199 -28.62 12.52 14.92
C ASP A 199 -27.45 12.67 13.92
N PRO A 200 -27.71 12.87 12.62
CA PRO A 200 -26.67 13.02 11.61
C PRO A 200 -25.72 14.21 11.85
N ASP A 201 -26.19 15.26 12.54
CA ASP A 201 -25.38 16.46 12.80
C ASP A 201 -24.31 16.21 13.87
N THR A 202 -24.55 15.28 14.80
CA THR A 202 -23.58 14.86 15.83
C THR A 202 -22.86 13.56 15.47
N THR A 203 -23.48 12.74 14.64
CA THR A 203 -23.08 11.36 14.38
C THR A 203 -23.26 11.02 12.90
N PRO A 204 -22.36 11.53 12.04
CA PRO A 204 -22.44 11.31 10.60
C PRO A 204 -22.32 9.82 10.27
N PHE A 205 -23.05 9.37 9.27
CA PHE A 205 -23.00 8.00 8.74
C PHE A 205 -22.88 8.01 7.22
N LEU A 206 -22.44 6.89 6.63
CA LEU A 206 -22.30 6.76 5.18
C LEU A 206 -23.40 5.88 4.59
N GLU A 207 -24.00 6.35 3.50
CA GLU A 207 -24.98 5.62 2.71
C GLU A 207 -24.54 5.56 1.25
N ILE A 208 -24.61 4.36 0.66
CA ILE A 208 -24.20 4.14 -0.73
C ILE A 208 -25.44 4.29 -1.60
N GLY A 209 -25.42 5.28 -2.49
CA GLY A 209 -26.51 5.57 -3.41
C GLY A 209 -26.15 5.36 -4.87
N ASP A 210 -27.17 5.26 -5.72
CA ASP A 210 -27.01 5.38 -7.17
C ASP A 210 -26.69 6.83 -7.59
N GLN A 211 -26.44 7.06 -8.88
CA GLN A 211 -26.20 8.38 -9.48
C GLN A 211 -27.34 9.40 -9.28
N LYS A 212 -28.49 8.99 -8.72
CA LYS A 212 -29.66 9.83 -8.41
C LYS A 212 -29.86 10.00 -6.89
N GLY A 213 -28.95 9.47 -6.07
CA GLY A 213 -29.03 9.52 -4.61
C GLY A 213 -30.05 8.56 -3.99
N ASN A 214 -30.43 7.48 -4.69
CA ASN A 214 -31.27 6.44 -4.11
C ASN A 214 -30.41 5.36 -3.45
N PRO A 215 -30.73 4.93 -2.21
CA PRO A 215 -29.93 3.95 -1.50
C PRO A 215 -29.92 2.59 -2.21
N LEU A 216 -28.73 2.01 -2.35
CA LEU A 216 -28.55 0.69 -2.92
C LEU A 216 -28.65 -0.39 -1.85
N ASN A 217 -29.37 -1.48 -2.17
CA ASN A 217 -29.44 -2.63 -1.28
C ASN A 217 -28.22 -3.54 -1.51
N ILE A 218 -27.22 -3.40 -0.64
CA ILE A 218 -25.96 -4.14 -0.69
C ILE A 218 -25.82 -4.92 0.64
N PRO A 219 -25.41 -6.21 0.60
CA PRO A 219 -25.14 -6.97 1.83
C PRO A 219 -24.19 -6.24 2.78
N HIS A 220 -24.44 -6.28 4.08
CA HIS A 220 -23.69 -5.49 5.08
C HIS A 220 -22.17 -5.68 4.99
N LYS A 221 -21.70 -6.92 4.76
CA LYS A 221 -20.26 -7.22 4.60
C LYS A 221 -19.66 -6.53 3.37
N GLU A 222 -20.35 -6.58 2.24
CA GLU A 222 -19.93 -5.94 1.00
C GLU A 222 -20.02 -4.42 1.09
N LYS A 223 -21.08 -3.88 1.72
CA LYS A 223 -21.24 -2.44 1.98
C LYS A 223 -20.06 -1.89 2.78
N LYS A 224 -19.66 -2.60 3.83
CA LYS A 224 -18.51 -2.24 4.68
C LYS A 224 -17.19 -2.25 3.90
N ALA A 225 -16.94 -3.31 3.14
CA ALA A 225 -15.75 -3.41 2.30
C ALA A 225 -15.71 -2.28 1.26
N LEU A 226 -16.85 -1.94 0.65
CA LEU A 226 -16.95 -0.87 -0.34
C LEU A 226 -16.69 0.52 0.27
N ILE A 227 -17.25 0.81 1.45
CA ILE A 227 -17.01 2.07 2.17
C ILE A 227 -15.52 2.22 2.50
N LEU A 228 -14.88 1.15 3.01
CA LEU A 228 -13.45 1.17 3.29
C LEU A 228 -12.63 1.35 2.01
N ALA A 229 -12.99 0.65 0.93
CA ALA A 229 -12.30 0.74 -0.35
C ALA A 229 -12.34 2.16 -0.94
N MET A 230 -13.54 2.76 -1.00
CA MET A 230 -13.73 4.14 -1.46
C MET A 230 -13.01 5.13 -0.55
N GLY A 231 -13.05 4.89 0.76
CA GLY A 231 -12.40 5.76 1.73
C GLY A 231 -10.88 5.79 1.61
N PHE A 232 -10.24 4.63 1.48
CA PHE A 232 -8.82 4.53 1.22
C PHE A 232 -8.42 5.12 -0.14
N HIS A 233 -9.26 4.92 -1.17
CA HIS A 233 -9.03 5.50 -2.49
C HIS A 233 -9.03 7.04 -2.41
N GLU A 234 -10.02 7.64 -1.76
CA GLU A 234 -10.11 9.10 -1.62
C GLU A 234 -8.96 9.67 -0.79
N LYS A 235 -8.56 9.00 0.31
CA LYS A 235 -7.36 9.36 1.07
C LYS A 235 -6.10 9.31 0.20
N GLY A 236 -5.97 8.27 -0.63
CA GLY A 236 -4.90 8.14 -1.62
C GLY A 236 -4.89 9.31 -2.60
N CYS A 237 -6.04 9.69 -3.14
CA CYS A 237 -6.20 10.84 -4.03
C CYS A 237 -5.81 12.17 -3.37
N SER A 238 -6.21 12.39 -2.11
CA SER A 238 -5.80 13.55 -1.29
C SER A 238 -4.26 13.62 -1.14
N LEU A 239 -3.61 12.49 -0.90
CA LEU A 239 -2.14 12.40 -0.79
C LEU A 239 -1.43 12.60 -2.14
N MET A 240 -2.00 12.10 -3.25
CA MET A 240 -1.50 12.35 -4.60
C MET A 240 -1.53 13.83 -4.96
N LYS A 241 -2.61 14.56 -4.61
CA LYS A 241 -2.71 16.02 -4.77
C LYS A 241 -1.60 16.75 -3.98
N LYS A 242 -1.23 16.23 -2.81
CA LYS A 242 -0.12 16.72 -1.98
C LYS A 242 1.27 16.25 -2.45
N LYS A 243 1.37 15.52 -3.57
CA LYS A 243 2.61 14.92 -4.13
C LYS A 243 3.31 13.92 -3.20
N GLN A 244 2.60 13.36 -2.24
CA GLN A 244 3.13 12.34 -1.32
C GLN A 244 2.88 10.94 -1.87
N TYR A 245 3.51 10.61 -3.00
CA TYR A 245 3.22 9.40 -3.78
C TYR A 245 3.52 8.09 -3.02
N GLU A 246 4.55 8.05 -2.17
CA GLU A 246 4.86 6.86 -1.34
C GLU A 246 3.72 6.55 -0.37
N ASN A 247 3.23 7.56 0.35
CA ASN A 247 2.10 7.40 1.28
C ASN A 247 0.79 7.13 0.54
N ALA A 248 0.56 7.80 -0.59
CA ALA A 248 -0.60 7.57 -1.43
C ALA A 248 -0.67 6.10 -1.88
N LEU A 249 0.44 5.57 -2.39
CA LEU A 249 0.52 4.19 -2.87
C LEU A 249 0.11 3.18 -1.79
N CYS A 250 0.56 3.36 -0.53
CA CYS A 250 0.16 2.47 0.56
C CYS A 250 -1.36 2.48 0.82
N HIS A 251 -2.01 3.65 0.76
CA HIS A 251 -3.47 3.74 0.94
C HIS A 251 -4.21 3.16 -0.28
N LEU A 252 -3.73 3.41 -1.50
CA LEU A 252 -4.34 2.86 -2.73
C LEU A 252 -4.22 1.33 -2.80
N LEU A 253 -3.11 0.75 -2.35
CA LEU A 253 -2.97 -0.71 -2.25
C LEU A 253 -3.93 -1.31 -1.21
N GLN A 254 -4.18 -0.60 -0.10
CA GLN A 254 -5.19 -1.00 0.87
C GLN A 254 -6.60 -0.93 0.27
N ALA A 255 -6.91 0.10 -0.52
CA ALA A 255 -8.16 0.20 -1.26
C ALA A 255 -8.35 -0.98 -2.23
N ASP A 256 -7.31 -1.36 -2.96
CA ASP A 256 -7.32 -2.49 -3.91
C ASP A 256 -7.67 -3.81 -3.21
N GLN A 257 -7.09 -4.02 -2.02
CA GLN A 257 -7.42 -5.18 -1.18
C GLN A 257 -8.89 -5.18 -0.73
N GLN A 258 -9.46 -4.03 -0.37
CA GLN A 258 -10.87 -3.94 0.05
C GLN A 258 -11.83 -4.12 -1.13
N PHE A 259 -11.52 -3.55 -2.31
CA PHE A 259 -12.31 -3.79 -3.53
C PHE A 259 -12.31 -5.27 -3.91
N SER A 260 -11.20 -5.99 -3.71
CA SER A 260 -11.14 -7.44 -4.00
C SER A 260 -12.09 -8.31 -3.18
N GLN A 261 -12.61 -7.78 -2.06
CA GLN A 261 -13.59 -8.44 -1.20
C GLN A 261 -15.05 -8.19 -1.65
N CYS A 262 -15.27 -7.28 -2.60
CA CYS A 262 -16.60 -6.97 -3.13
C CYS A 262 -17.02 -7.97 -4.23
N GLY A 263 -18.33 -8.22 -4.38
CA GLY A 263 -18.85 -9.13 -5.40
C GLY A 263 -18.57 -8.66 -6.84
N SER A 264 -18.32 -9.61 -7.74
CA SER A 264 -17.98 -9.33 -9.15
C SER A 264 -19.08 -8.60 -9.93
N ALA A 265 -20.35 -8.78 -9.54
CA ALA A 265 -21.48 -8.08 -10.16
C ALA A 265 -21.47 -6.57 -9.85
N LEU A 266 -21.12 -6.20 -8.61
CA LEU A 266 -21.01 -4.80 -8.19
C LEU A 266 -19.81 -4.13 -8.85
N LEU A 267 -18.65 -4.78 -8.82
CA LEU A 267 -17.41 -4.29 -9.45
C LEU A 267 -17.51 -4.16 -10.98
N ALA A 268 -18.36 -4.96 -11.64
CA ALA A 268 -18.59 -4.85 -13.08
C ALA A 268 -19.53 -3.69 -13.47
N SER A 269 -20.28 -3.14 -12.50
CA SER A 269 -21.26 -2.08 -12.71
C SER A 269 -20.76 -0.67 -12.37
N VAL A 270 -19.60 -0.58 -11.72
CA VAL A 270 -19.03 0.66 -11.17
C VAL A 270 -17.58 0.80 -11.64
N ASP A 271 -17.18 2.01 -12.05
CA ASP A 271 -15.86 2.27 -12.62
C ASP A 271 -14.80 2.71 -11.58
N ASN A 272 -15.19 2.95 -10.33
CA ASN A 272 -14.29 3.29 -9.23
C ASN A 272 -13.08 2.34 -9.11
N PHE A 273 -13.29 1.03 -9.29
CA PHE A 273 -12.20 0.06 -9.25
C PHE A 273 -11.20 0.26 -10.40
N ALA A 274 -11.68 0.58 -11.60
CA ALA A 274 -10.83 0.86 -12.76
C ALA A 274 -10.02 2.14 -12.57
N VAL A 275 -10.64 3.18 -12.00
CA VAL A 275 -9.95 4.44 -11.65
C VAL A 275 -8.85 4.19 -10.63
N LEU A 276 -9.13 3.42 -9.58
CA LEU A 276 -8.12 3.04 -8.58
C LEU A 276 -6.90 2.36 -9.22
N GLN A 277 -7.11 1.43 -10.16
CA GLN A 277 -5.99 0.78 -10.86
C GLN A 277 -5.11 1.79 -11.60
N LEU A 278 -5.70 2.82 -12.22
CA LEU A 278 -4.95 3.88 -12.88
C LEU A 278 -4.16 4.74 -11.89
N ASP A 279 -4.74 5.08 -10.73
CA ASP A 279 -4.07 5.88 -9.71
C ASP A 279 -2.86 5.16 -9.10
N ILE A 280 -2.94 3.83 -8.95
CA ILE A 280 -1.79 3.00 -8.53
C ILE A 280 -0.68 3.05 -9.58
N VAL A 281 -1.03 2.89 -10.87
CA VAL A 281 -0.05 2.97 -11.97
C VAL A 281 0.58 4.36 -12.04
N TRP A 282 -0.20 5.42 -11.81
CA TRP A 282 0.32 6.78 -11.72
C TRP A 282 1.34 6.92 -10.58
N CYS A 283 1.07 6.34 -9.41
CA CYS A 283 2.03 6.33 -8.30
C CYS A 283 3.31 5.57 -8.66
N TYR A 284 3.22 4.41 -9.35
CA TYR A 284 4.41 3.70 -9.83
C TYR A 284 5.25 4.54 -10.79
N GLN A 285 4.61 5.29 -11.68
CA GLN A 285 5.29 6.20 -12.60
C GLN A 285 5.95 7.36 -11.85
N ALA A 286 5.24 8.01 -10.92
CA ALA A 286 5.74 9.13 -10.15
C ALA A 286 6.92 8.77 -9.24
N LEU A 287 6.97 7.51 -8.77
CA LEU A 287 8.06 6.97 -7.95
C LEU A 287 9.21 6.35 -8.77
N GLU A 288 9.11 6.35 -10.10
CA GLU A 288 10.06 5.69 -11.01
C GLU A 288 10.32 4.21 -10.64
N ALA A 289 9.31 3.51 -10.15
CA ALA A 289 9.41 2.17 -9.61
C ALA A 289 9.50 1.09 -10.72
N LEU A 290 10.69 0.96 -11.32
CA LEU A 290 10.96 0.02 -12.42
C LEU A 290 10.67 -1.46 -12.05
N SER A 291 10.78 -1.81 -10.77
CA SER A 291 10.46 -3.15 -10.26
C SER A 291 8.98 -3.51 -10.39
N CYS A 292 8.09 -2.52 -10.51
CA CYS A 292 6.65 -2.70 -10.53
C CYS A 292 6.05 -2.62 -11.94
N LEU A 293 6.86 -2.63 -13.00
CA LEU A 293 6.40 -2.49 -14.39
C LEU A 293 5.44 -3.61 -14.83
N GLU A 294 5.69 -4.85 -14.40
CA GLU A 294 4.86 -6.00 -14.77
C GLU A 294 3.49 -5.95 -14.07
N ASP A 295 3.48 -5.57 -12.78
CA ASP A 295 2.24 -5.30 -12.04
C ASP A 295 1.47 -4.12 -12.66
N GLY A 296 2.16 -3.02 -12.98
CA GLY A 296 1.57 -1.86 -13.65
C GLY A 296 0.88 -2.23 -14.96
N ARG A 297 1.48 -3.11 -15.77
CA ARG A 297 0.85 -3.64 -16.99
C ARG A 297 -0.42 -4.42 -16.68
N SER A 298 -0.39 -5.31 -15.69
CA SER A 298 -1.59 -6.07 -15.29
C SER A 298 -2.71 -5.17 -14.80
N ARG A 299 -2.38 -4.13 -14.03
CA ARG A 299 -3.34 -3.14 -13.53
C ARG A 299 -3.98 -2.32 -14.65
N LEU A 300 -3.21 -1.91 -15.65
CA LEU A 300 -3.73 -1.24 -16.85
C LEU A 300 -4.71 -2.14 -17.62
N GLN A 301 -4.40 -3.44 -17.76
CA GLN A 301 -5.30 -4.40 -18.41
C GLN A 301 -6.61 -4.57 -17.63
N ARG A 302 -6.54 -4.68 -16.29
CA ARG A 302 -7.74 -4.72 -15.44
C ARG A 302 -8.59 -3.46 -15.57
N ALA A 303 -7.96 -2.29 -15.59
CA ALA A 303 -8.65 -1.02 -15.79
C ALA A 303 -9.36 -1.00 -17.15
N GLU A 304 -8.66 -1.38 -18.22
CA GLU A 304 -9.21 -1.47 -19.57
C GLU A 304 -10.41 -2.43 -19.64
N GLU A 305 -10.29 -3.64 -19.10
CA GLU A 305 -11.39 -4.61 -19.06
C GLU A 305 -12.59 -4.09 -18.27
N CYS A 306 -12.37 -3.46 -17.12
CA CYS A 306 -13.44 -2.86 -16.33
C CYS A 306 -14.13 -1.71 -17.07
N PHE A 307 -13.36 -0.84 -17.73
CA PHE A 307 -13.94 0.22 -18.56
C PHE A 307 -14.71 -0.33 -19.76
N LEU A 308 -14.20 -1.36 -20.44
CA LEU A 308 -14.91 -2.02 -21.54
C LEU A 308 -16.23 -2.63 -21.07
N LYS A 309 -16.26 -3.23 -19.88
CA LYS A 309 -17.50 -3.78 -19.29
C LYS A 309 -18.48 -2.67 -18.89
N CYS A 310 -18.00 -1.57 -18.31
CA CYS A 310 -18.84 -0.44 -17.88
C CYS A 310 -19.35 0.42 -19.06
N TYR A 311 -18.56 0.55 -20.14
CA TYR A 311 -18.76 1.53 -21.21
C TYR A 311 -18.94 0.94 -22.64
N GLY A 312 -18.71 -0.37 -22.83
CA GLY A 312 -18.87 -1.11 -24.10
C GLY A 312 -17.64 -1.11 -25.03
N GLU A 313 -17.57 -2.07 -25.97
CA GLU A 313 -16.43 -2.32 -26.89
C GLU A 313 -15.98 -1.13 -27.75
N GLN A 314 -16.89 -0.22 -28.08
CA GLN A 314 -16.59 0.98 -28.86
C GLN A 314 -16.55 2.24 -28.00
N GLN A 315 -16.44 2.13 -26.67
CA GLN A 315 -16.54 3.29 -25.78
C GLN A 315 -17.78 4.16 -26.10
N GLN A 316 -18.88 3.62 -26.65
CA GLN A 316 -19.92 4.43 -27.31
C GLN A 316 -20.55 5.47 -26.37
N ARG A 317 -20.60 5.17 -25.07
CA ARG A 317 -21.06 6.09 -24.03
C ARG A 317 -20.05 7.22 -23.75
N LEU A 318 -18.75 6.96 -23.89
CA LEU A 318 -17.65 7.87 -23.60
C LEU A 318 -17.21 8.67 -24.85
N LEU A 319 -17.22 8.08 -26.05
CA LEU A 319 -17.03 8.76 -27.34
C LEU A 319 -18.15 9.76 -27.64
N ARG A 320 -19.40 9.45 -27.26
CA ARG A 320 -20.53 10.40 -27.34
C ARG A 320 -20.38 11.58 -26.37
N ILE A 321 -19.54 11.47 -25.33
CA ILE A 321 -19.31 12.50 -24.31
C ILE A 321 -18.00 13.27 -24.55
N LYS A 322 -16.95 12.66 -25.10
CA LYS A 322 -15.59 13.26 -25.14
C LYS A 322 -15.22 13.93 -26.46
N VAL A 323 -15.62 13.44 -27.63
CA VAL A 323 -15.01 13.92 -28.89
C VAL A 323 -15.55 15.30 -29.33
N GLU A 324 -16.86 15.57 -29.20
CA GLU A 324 -17.42 16.92 -29.42
C GLU A 324 -17.16 17.89 -28.25
N SER A 325 -17.01 17.35 -27.03
CA SER A 325 -16.73 18.09 -25.80
C SER A 325 -15.30 18.64 -25.76
N LEU A 326 -14.29 17.83 -26.09
CA LEU A 326 -12.87 18.23 -26.01
C LEU A 326 -12.51 19.33 -27.03
N TYR A 327 -13.16 19.36 -28.21
CA TYR A 327 -12.94 20.42 -29.20
C TYR A 327 -13.57 21.76 -28.80
N SER A 328 -14.71 21.73 -28.09
CA SER A 328 -15.44 22.92 -27.65
C SER A 328 -14.94 23.50 -26.31
N ARG A 329 -14.20 22.71 -25.52
CA ARG A 329 -13.70 23.05 -24.17
C ARG A 329 -12.35 23.77 -24.13
N LEU A 330 -11.61 23.83 -25.23
CA LEU A 330 -10.17 24.10 -25.18
C LEU A 330 -9.80 25.59 -25.02
N VAL A 331 -10.75 26.53 -25.16
CA VAL A 331 -10.56 27.96 -24.89
C VAL A 331 -11.87 28.54 -24.36
N LEU A 332 -11.94 28.82 -23.05
CA LEU A 332 -13.04 29.59 -22.47
C LEU A 332 -12.70 31.08 -22.53
N ASP A 333 -13.68 31.88 -22.95
CA ASP A 333 -13.54 33.32 -23.04
C ASP A 333 -13.59 33.95 -21.64
N SER A 334 -12.52 34.65 -21.26
CA SER A 334 -12.37 35.33 -19.97
C SER A 334 -13.49 36.36 -19.75
N GLU A 335 -14.02 36.97 -20.82
CA GLU A 335 -15.12 37.93 -20.71
C GLU A 335 -16.45 37.26 -20.36
N LYS A 336 -16.73 36.08 -20.92
CA LYS A 336 -17.96 35.31 -20.64
C LYS A 336 -17.96 34.76 -19.21
N MET A 337 -16.79 34.33 -18.74
CA MET A 337 -16.55 33.97 -17.33
C MET A 337 -16.88 35.16 -16.40
N ALA A 338 -16.32 36.34 -16.68
CA ALA A 338 -16.57 37.53 -15.88
C ALA A 338 -18.05 37.94 -15.87
N GLN A 339 -18.75 37.79 -17.00
CA GLN A 339 -20.18 38.09 -17.11
C GLN A 339 -21.03 37.12 -16.28
N LEU A 340 -20.78 35.80 -16.31
CA LEU A 340 -21.49 34.85 -15.45
C LEU A 340 -21.19 35.08 -13.96
N MET A 341 -19.96 35.46 -13.62
CA MET A 341 -19.63 35.83 -12.24
C MET A 341 -20.35 37.10 -11.78
N SER A 342 -20.54 38.07 -12.69
CA SER A 342 -21.32 39.28 -12.39
C SER A 342 -22.80 39.00 -12.15
N LEU A 343 -23.32 37.90 -12.70
CA LEU A 343 -24.68 37.39 -12.43
C LEU A 343 -24.79 36.64 -11.09
N GLY A 344 -23.68 36.51 -10.35
CA GLY A 344 -23.64 35.89 -9.02
C GLY A 344 -23.31 34.40 -9.02
N PHE A 345 -22.88 33.83 -10.16
CA PHE A 345 -22.35 32.47 -10.22
C PHE A 345 -20.90 32.44 -9.73
N THR A 346 -20.51 31.35 -9.08
CA THR A 346 -19.12 31.14 -8.69
C THR A 346 -18.25 30.94 -9.92
N ASP A 347 -16.96 31.27 -9.81
CA ASP A 347 -15.95 31.05 -10.85
C ASP A 347 -15.99 29.61 -11.40
N ARG A 348 -16.16 28.63 -10.50
CA ARG A 348 -16.35 27.22 -10.85
C ARG A 348 -17.65 26.92 -11.58
N GLU A 349 -18.79 27.40 -11.08
CA GLU A 349 -20.10 27.20 -11.74
C GLU A 349 -20.07 27.78 -13.16
N ALA A 350 -19.47 28.97 -13.33
CA ALA A 350 -19.30 29.61 -14.62
C ALA A 350 -18.41 28.77 -15.56
N ARG A 351 -17.27 28.25 -15.08
CA ARG A 351 -16.40 27.36 -15.86
C ARG A 351 -17.14 26.10 -16.31
N LEU A 352 -17.74 25.37 -15.38
CA LEU A 352 -18.40 24.10 -15.67
C LEU A 352 -19.65 24.30 -16.54
N GLY A 353 -20.43 25.35 -16.29
CA GLY A 353 -21.59 25.72 -17.10
C GLY A 353 -21.22 26.07 -18.53
N LEU A 354 -20.20 26.90 -18.74
CA LEU A 354 -19.71 27.23 -20.09
C LEU A 354 -19.13 26.02 -20.82
N ARG A 355 -18.45 25.11 -20.10
CA ARG A 355 -17.97 23.84 -20.68
C ARG A 355 -19.11 22.95 -21.14
N ALA A 356 -20.19 22.86 -20.36
CA ALA A 356 -21.37 22.07 -20.69
C ALA A 356 -22.15 22.65 -21.88
N CYS A 357 -22.22 23.98 -21.96
CA CYS A 357 -22.99 24.72 -22.98
C CYS A 357 -22.15 25.24 -24.15
N GLN A 358 -20.95 24.68 -24.36
CA GLN A 358 -20.06 25.02 -25.49
C GLN A 358 -19.74 26.53 -25.62
N GLY A 359 -19.66 27.24 -24.49
CA GLY A 359 -19.33 28.66 -24.44
C GLY A 359 -20.49 29.61 -24.75
N ASP A 360 -21.73 29.12 -24.82
CA ASP A 360 -22.94 29.96 -24.83
C ASP A 360 -23.26 30.45 -23.41
N LEU A 361 -23.33 31.77 -23.23
CA LEU A 361 -23.55 32.39 -21.93
C LEU A 361 -24.98 32.22 -21.42
N GLN A 362 -25.97 32.29 -22.32
CA GLN A 362 -27.38 32.25 -21.94
C GLN A 362 -27.78 30.82 -21.54
N GLU A 363 -27.36 29.84 -22.35
CA GLU A 363 -27.56 28.43 -22.03
C GLU A 363 -26.76 28.02 -20.81
N ALA A 364 -25.53 28.53 -20.62
CA ALA A 364 -24.76 28.29 -19.41
C ALA A 364 -25.48 28.84 -18.16
N ALA A 365 -26.05 30.05 -18.22
CA ALA A 365 -26.79 30.62 -17.10
C ALA A 365 -28.04 29.81 -16.75
N ILE A 366 -28.79 29.34 -17.75
CA ILE A 366 -29.96 28.46 -17.56
C ILE A 366 -29.52 27.11 -16.98
N HIS A 367 -28.48 26.49 -17.53
CA HIS A 367 -27.95 25.21 -17.09
C HIS A 367 -27.44 25.27 -15.63
N ILE A 368 -26.68 26.31 -15.28
CA ILE A 368 -26.21 26.52 -13.90
C ILE A 368 -27.39 26.71 -12.95
N SER A 369 -28.40 27.49 -13.35
CA SER A 369 -29.59 27.76 -12.53
C SER A 369 -30.42 26.49 -12.30
N ASN A 370 -30.71 25.74 -13.35
CA ASN A 370 -31.43 24.46 -13.27
C ASN A 370 -30.67 23.47 -12.38
N ARG A 371 -29.35 23.39 -12.55
CA ARG A 371 -28.51 22.49 -11.74
C ARG A 371 -28.47 22.90 -10.27
N ARG A 372 -28.42 24.20 -9.97
CA ARG A 372 -28.51 24.71 -8.61
C ARG A 372 -29.85 24.32 -7.99
N GLN A 373 -30.94 24.46 -8.74
CA GLN A 373 -32.28 24.07 -8.30
C GLN A 373 -32.41 22.56 -8.09
N GLU A 374 -31.94 21.73 -9.03
CA GLU A 374 -31.93 20.26 -8.89
C GLU A 374 -31.13 19.82 -7.66
N ARG A 375 -29.97 20.46 -7.41
CA ARG A 375 -29.14 20.18 -6.23
C ARG A 375 -29.82 20.62 -4.94
N GLU A 376 -30.51 21.75 -4.94
CA GLU A 376 -31.27 22.23 -3.78
C GLU A 376 -32.47 21.32 -3.51
N ASP A 377 -33.21 20.92 -4.54
CA ASP A 377 -34.31 19.97 -4.45
C ASP A 377 -33.82 18.61 -3.93
N LEU A 378 -32.67 18.13 -4.40
CA LEU A 378 -32.08 16.88 -3.92
C LEU A 378 -31.70 16.99 -2.44
N LYS A 379 -31.04 18.08 -2.02
CA LYS A 379 -30.73 18.36 -0.62
C LYS A 379 -31.99 18.46 0.25
N GLN A 380 -33.05 19.09 -0.25
CA GLN A 380 -34.33 19.18 0.46
C GLN A 380 -35.00 17.81 0.58
N ARG A 381 -35.02 17.01 -0.49
CA ARG A 381 -35.54 15.63 -0.45
C ARG A 381 -34.77 14.76 0.52
N GLU A 382 -33.43 14.88 0.53
CA GLU A 382 -32.59 14.14 1.47
C GLU A 382 -32.85 14.57 2.92
N ARG A 383 -32.91 15.87 3.20
CA ARG A 383 -33.28 16.40 4.53
C ARG A 383 -34.66 15.90 4.97
N GLN A 384 -35.63 15.89 4.06
CA GLN A 384 -36.97 15.39 4.36
C GLN A 384 -36.94 13.89 4.66
N ARG A 385 -36.22 13.08 3.85
CA ARG A 385 -36.03 11.65 4.10
C ARG A 385 -35.36 11.38 5.45
N ARG A 386 -34.36 12.19 5.84
CA ARG A 386 -33.70 12.09 7.16
C ARG A 386 -34.67 12.42 8.29
N ARG A 387 -35.50 13.47 8.14
CA ARG A 387 -36.53 13.84 9.13
C ARG A 387 -37.57 12.74 9.30
N THR A 388 -38.16 12.25 8.20
CA THR A 388 -39.15 11.17 8.27
C THR A 388 -38.56 9.91 8.89
N ARG A 389 -37.33 9.53 8.52
CA ARG A 389 -36.65 8.38 9.11
C ARG A 389 -36.46 8.53 10.63
N MET A 390 -36.14 9.73 11.12
CA MET A 390 -36.01 9.98 12.56
C MET A 390 -37.36 9.91 13.29
N GLU A 391 -38.41 10.45 12.68
CA GLU A 391 -39.79 10.33 13.19
C GLU A 391 -40.21 8.86 13.27
N ASP A 392 -39.94 8.08 12.22
CA ASP A 392 -40.23 6.64 12.15
C ASP A 392 -39.45 5.85 13.22
N ILE A 393 -38.17 6.16 13.44
CA ILE A 393 -37.38 5.55 14.52
C ILE A 393 -37.96 5.93 15.88
N SER A 394 -38.39 7.18 16.08
CA SER A 394 -39.00 7.63 17.32
C SER A 394 -40.31 6.88 17.60
N THR A 395 -41.18 6.73 16.60
CA THR A 395 -42.44 5.99 16.75
C THR A 395 -42.21 4.52 17.13
N LEU A 396 -41.28 3.83 16.47
CA LEU A 396 -40.92 2.46 16.83
C LEU A 396 -40.24 2.38 18.22
N SER A 397 -39.49 3.41 18.61
CA SER A 397 -38.90 3.49 19.95
C SER A 397 -39.96 3.70 21.04
N GLU A 398 -41.00 4.49 20.77
CA GLU A 398 -42.15 4.69 21.66
C GLU A 398 -42.97 3.39 21.82
N LEU A 399 -42.98 2.53 20.80
CA LEU A 399 -43.55 1.19 20.86
C LEU A 399 -42.69 0.17 21.65
N GLY A 400 -41.54 0.59 22.16
CA GLY A 400 -40.69 -0.20 23.05
C GLY A 400 -39.53 -0.93 22.38
N PHE A 401 -39.30 -0.72 21.08
CA PHE A 401 -38.12 -1.27 20.40
C PHE A 401 -36.89 -0.40 20.62
N SER A 402 -35.70 -1.00 20.55
CA SER A 402 -34.46 -0.22 20.61
C SER A 402 -34.34 0.65 19.35
N ARG A 403 -33.75 1.85 19.47
CA ARG A 403 -33.53 2.75 18.31
C ARG A 403 -32.70 2.07 17.20
N ARG A 404 -31.78 1.18 17.57
CA ARG A 404 -30.96 0.41 16.62
C ARG A 404 -31.77 -0.64 15.87
N ASP A 405 -32.60 -1.41 16.58
CA ASP A 405 -33.44 -2.41 15.93
C ASP A 405 -34.47 -1.72 15.04
N ALA A 406 -35.07 -0.61 15.50
CA ALA A 406 -35.95 0.23 14.70
C ALA A 406 -35.27 0.74 13.42
N ALA A 407 -34.06 1.31 13.53
CA ALA A 407 -33.31 1.78 12.37
C ALA A 407 -32.95 0.66 11.40
N ARG A 408 -32.55 -0.52 11.91
CA ARG A 408 -32.25 -1.71 11.10
C ARG A 408 -33.49 -2.23 10.38
N ALA A 409 -34.62 -2.33 11.09
CA ALA A 409 -35.88 -2.78 10.53
C ALA A 409 -36.41 -1.80 9.46
N LEU A 410 -36.32 -0.49 9.71
CA LEU A 410 -36.67 0.54 8.72
C LEU A 410 -35.78 0.48 7.49
N HIS A 411 -34.48 0.19 7.65
CA HIS A 411 -33.57 0.00 6.53
C HIS A 411 -34.00 -1.18 5.65
N HIS A 412 -34.34 -2.33 6.25
CA HIS A 412 -34.84 -3.50 5.52
C HIS A 412 -36.25 -3.28 4.93
N ALA A 413 -37.06 -2.44 5.57
CA ALA A 413 -38.40 -2.10 5.13
C ALA A 413 -38.45 -0.96 4.09
N HIS A 414 -37.29 -0.42 3.67
CA HIS A 414 -37.20 0.73 2.77
C HIS A 414 -37.95 1.99 3.26
N GLY A 415 -37.95 2.23 4.57
CA GLY A 415 -38.63 3.37 5.19
C GLY A 415 -40.15 3.20 5.34
N ASP A 416 -40.67 1.97 5.22
CA ASP A 416 -42.06 1.65 5.50
C ASP A 416 -42.20 1.20 6.97
N VAL A 417 -42.86 2.02 7.79
CA VAL A 417 -42.99 1.80 9.24
C VAL A 417 -43.77 0.52 9.56
N ASP A 418 -44.81 0.21 8.79
CA ASP A 418 -45.67 -0.95 9.04
C ASP A 418 -44.91 -2.25 8.74
N LYS A 419 -44.15 -2.26 7.64
CA LYS A 419 -43.26 -3.39 7.32
C LYS A 419 -42.13 -3.52 8.33
N ALA A 420 -41.55 -2.40 8.79
CA ALA A 420 -40.50 -2.41 9.81
C ALA A 420 -41.02 -2.99 11.14
N TYR A 421 -42.21 -2.60 11.54
CA TYR A 421 -42.88 -3.14 12.73
C TYR A 421 -43.10 -4.66 12.61
N GLY A 422 -43.51 -5.15 11.44
CA GLY A 422 -43.61 -6.58 11.16
C GLY A 422 -42.27 -7.33 11.32
N ILE A 423 -41.19 -6.80 10.74
CA ILE A 423 -39.84 -7.38 10.86
C ILE A 423 -39.39 -7.45 12.33
N LEU A 424 -39.72 -6.43 13.13
CA LEU A 424 -39.39 -6.38 14.55
C LEU A 424 -40.15 -7.42 15.37
N LEU A 425 -41.44 -7.62 15.07
CA LEU A 425 -42.26 -8.63 15.74
C LEU A 425 -41.76 -10.05 15.43
N ASP A 426 -41.47 -10.35 14.16
CA ASP A 426 -40.95 -11.66 13.75
C ASP A 426 -39.60 -11.96 14.43
N SER A 427 -38.75 -10.93 14.54
CA SER A 427 -37.46 -11.03 15.25
C SER A 427 -37.63 -11.24 16.76
N SER A 428 -38.64 -10.61 17.39
CA SER A 428 -38.96 -10.83 18.81
C SER A 428 -39.53 -12.23 19.07
N GLN A 429 -40.26 -12.81 18.12
CA GLN A 429 -40.82 -14.15 18.24
C GLN A 429 -39.75 -15.22 18.02
N ALA A 430 -38.81 -14.99 17.09
CA ALA A 430 -37.66 -15.88 16.87
C ALA A 430 -36.70 -15.94 18.07
N THR A 431 -36.49 -14.80 18.75
CA THR A 431 -35.68 -14.73 19.98
C THR A 431 -36.40 -15.39 21.16
N GLN A 432 -37.72 -15.26 21.28
CA GLN A 432 -38.52 -16.00 22.27
C GLN A 432 -38.57 -17.51 21.99
N ALA A 433 -38.60 -17.94 20.72
CA ALA A 433 -38.57 -19.35 20.34
C ALA A 433 -37.20 -20.02 20.60
N SER A 434 -36.08 -19.30 20.48
CA SER A 434 -34.75 -19.80 20.89
C SER A 434 -34.59 -19.89 22.41
N ASN A 435 -35.21 -18.99 23.17
CA ASN A 435 -35.21 -19.07 24.64
C ASN A 435 -36.03 -20.27 25.15
N ASN A 436 -37.08 -20.69 24.44
CA ASN A 436 -37.85 -21.88 24.81
C ASN A 436 -37.18 -23.22 24.44
N ASN A 437 -36.12 -23.21 23.63
CA ASN A 437 -35.32 -24.40 23.29
C ASN A 437 -33.98 -24.46 24.05
N SER A 438 -33.74 -23.54 24.99
CA SER A 438 -32.57 -23.52 25.88
C SER A 438 -32.96 -23.59 27.37
N GLU A 439 -33.99 -24.35 27.73
CA GLU A 439 -34.15 -24.86 29.09
C GLU A 439 -33.12 -25.99 29.36
N SER A 440 -31.85 -25.60 29.52
CA SER A 440 -30.83 -26.38 30.25
C SER A 440 -30.29 -25.59 31.44
N ALA A 441 -31.10 -24.71 32.03
CA ALA A 441 -30.88 -24.18 33.36
C ALA A 441 -31.68 -25.03 34.37
N LEU A 442 -31.03 -26.08 34.89
CA LEU A 442 -31.36 -26.81 36.12
C LEU A 442 -32.85 -27.12 36.35
N SER A 443 -33.35 -28.22 35.78
CA SER A 443 -34.67 -28.71 36.18
C SER A 443 -34.66 -29.07 37.69
N PRO A 444 -35.57 -28.51 38.50
CA PRO A 444 -35.55 -28.67 39.95
C PRO A 444 -35.67 -30.14 40.38
N ASP A 445 -36.27 -30.98 39.55
CA ASP A 445 -36.41 -32.42 39.78
C ASP A 445 -35.07 -33.16 39.82
N LYS A 446 -34.08 -32.73 39.03
CA LYS A 446 -32.74 -33.35 39.00
C LYS A 446 -31.93 -32.98 40.24
N VAL A 447 -32.07 -31.74 40.71
CA VAL A 447 -31.47 -31.27 41.96
C VAL A 447 -32.11 -32.01 43.15
N GLN A 448 -33.43 -32.22 43.11
CA GLN A 448 -34.16 -32.98 44.12
C GLN A 448 -33.70 -34.45 44.21
N GLN A 449 -33.31 -35.04 43.09
CA GLN A 449 -32.81 -36.42 43.04
C GLN A 449 -31.44 -36.56 43.73
N LEU A 450 -30.54 -35.58 43.58
CA LEU A 450 -29.26 -35.54 44.28
C LEU A 450 -29.43 -35.22 45.78
N LEU A 451 -30.39 -34.37 46.13
CA LEU A 451 -30.78 -34.12 47.52
C LEU A 451 -31.29 -35.38 48.21
N TYR A 452 -32.11 -36.19 47.53
CA TYR A 452 -32.60 -37.46 48.07
C TYR A 452 -31.49 -38.49 48.30
N LEU A 453 -30.38 -38.40 47.54
CA LEU A 453 -29.18 -39.21 47.73
C LEU A 453 -28.29 -38.73 48.88
N GLY A 454 -28.67 -37.62 49.55
CA GLY A 454 -27.99 -37.10 50.73
C GLY A 454 -26.97 -35.99 50.46
N PHE A 455 -26.91 -35.45 49.24
CA PHE A 455 -26.03 -34.34 48.88
C PHE A 455 -26.68 -32.98 49.15
N GLU A 456 -25.87 -31.99 49.48
CA GLU A 456 -26.33 -30.63 49.76
C GLU A 456 -26.77 -29.91 48.48
N ARG A 457 -27.75 -28.99 48.60
CA ARG A 457 -28.40 -28.35 47.44
C ARG A 457 -27.39 -27.56 46.62
N ASP A 458 -26.56 -26.76 47.28
CA ASP A 458 -25.61 -25.87 46.62
C ASP A 458 -24.53 -26.66 45.84
N SER A 459 -24.03 -27.75 46.44
CA SER A 459 -23.10 -28.66 45.77
C SER A 459 -23.75 -29.40 44.60
N SER A 460 -25.02 -29.80 44.73
CA SER A 460 -25.77 -30.49 43.68
C SER A 460 -26.05 -29.61 42.46
N GLU A 461 -26.40 -28.35 42.70
CA GLU A 461 -26.57 -27.35 41.64
C GLU A 461 -25.24 -27.03 40.96
N ALA A 462 -24.15 -26.89 41.72
CA ALA A 462 -22.81 -26.68 41.15
C ALA A 462 -22.35 -27.89 40.32
N ALA A 463 -22.58 -29.11 40.78
CA ALA A 463 -22.23 -30.34 40.06
C ALA A 463 -23.00 -30.44 38.73
N LEU A 464 -24.31 -30.20 38.77
CA LEU A 464 -25.16 -30.25 37.57
C LEU A 464 -24.82 -29.13 36.58
N ARG A 465 -24.35 -27.97 37.04
CA ARG A 465 -23.82 -26.92 36.17
C ARG A 465 -22.54 -27.36 35.47
N LEU A 466 -21.64 -28.03 36.19
CA LEU A 466 -20.37 -28.52 35.63
C LEU A 466 -20.55 -29.72 34.68
N THR A 467 -21.57 -30.54 34.88
CA THR A 467 -21.85 -31.73 34.04
C THR A 467 -22.93 -31.51 32.99
N GLY A 468 -23.38 -30.27 32.78
CA GLY A 468 -24.39 -29.95 31.76
C GLY A 468 -25.78 -30.57 32.03
N GLY A 469 -26.11 -30.82 33.29
CA GLY A 469 -27.41 -31.34 33.71
C GLY A 469 -27.56 -32.87 33.66
N ASP A 470 -26.46 -33.61 33.54
CA ASP A 470 -26.45 -35.07 33.71
C ASP A 470 -26.27 -35.48 35.18
N VAL A 471 -27.25 -36.23 35.71
CA VAL A 471 -27.36 -36.59 37.13
C VAL A 471 -26.34 -37.66 37.52
N GLN A 472 -26.05 -38.62 36.63
CA GLN A 472 -25.12 -39.71 36.93
C GLN A 472 -23.68 -39.17 37.04
N SER A 473 -23.27 -38.37 36.06
CA SER A 473 -21.97 -37.69 36.10
C SER A 473 -21.86 -36.72 37.28
N ALA A 474 -22.94 -35.98 37.61
CA ALA A 474 -22.96 -35.09 38.77
C ALA A 474 -22.83 -35.85 40.10
N THR A 475 -23.50 -37.00 40.22
CA THR A 475 -23.40 -37.86 41.42
C THR A 475 -21.99 -38.38 41.60
N GLN A 476 -21.34 -38.81 40.51
CA GLN A 476 -19.98 -39.34 40.55
C GLN A 476 -18.96 -38.24 40.91
N LEU A 477 -19.13 -37.04 40.34
CA LEU A 477 -18.29 -35.87 40.66
C LEU A 477 -18.46 -35.45 42.13
N LEU A 478 -19.67 -35.56 42.70
CA LEU A 478 -19.92 -35.29 44.12
C LEU A 478 -19.32 -36.38 45.03
N LEU A 479 -19.40 -37.65 44.65
CA LEU A 479 -18.80 -38.75 45.40
C LEU A 479 -17.27 -38.65 45.45
N ASP A 480 -16.65 -38.35 44.31
CA ASP A 480 -15.19 -38.23 44.20
C ASP A 480 -14.64 -37.05 45.03
N ASN A 481 -15.43 -35.98 45.20
CA ASN A 481 -15.09 -34.81 46.00
C ASN A 481 -15.70 -34.81 47.42
N GLN A 482 -16.12 -35.97 47.93
CA GLN A 482 -16.68 -36.14 49.29
C GLN A 482 -17.85 -35.19 49.62
N GLY A 483 -18.67 -34.84 48.62
CA GLY A 483 -19.86 -34.00 48.77
C GLY A 483 -19.62 -32.49 48.73
N PHE A 484 -18.37 -32.02 48.58
CA PHE A 484 -18.04 -30.59 48.55
C PHE A 484 -17.31 -30.21 47.25
N ILE A 485 -17.91 -29.33 46.45
CA ILE A 485 -17.26 -28.76 45.26
C ILE A 485 -16.63 -27.43 45.65
N SER A 486 -15.30 -27.40 45.73
CA SER A 486 -14.55 -26.17 46.04
C SER A 486 -14.61 -25.17 44.89
N ALA A 487 -14.61 -23.87 45.21
CA ALA A 487 -14.69 -22.76 44.25
C ALA A 487 -13.57 -22.73 43.18
N GLU A 488 -12.51 -23.51 43.39
CA GLU A 488 -11.37 -23.64 42.48
C GLU A 488 -11.71 -24.48 41.23
N LEU A 489 -12.71 -25.37 41.28
CA LEU A 489 -13.23 -26.12 40.12
C LEU A 489 -14.27 -25.35 39.28
N LEU A 490 -14.77 -24.22 39.80
CA LEU A 490 -15.67 -23.30 39.10
C LEU A 490 -14.91 -22.25 38.26
N SER A 491 -13.57 -22.31 38.25
CA SER A 491 -12.70 -21.44 37.47
C SER A 491 -12.21 -22.18 36.23
N PRO A 492 -12.25 -21.59 35.02
CA PRO A 492 -11.81 -22.28 33.80
C PRO A 492 -10.29 -22.52 33.83
N PRO A 493 -9.78 -23.66 33.31
CA PRO A 493 -8.35 -23.93 33.27
C PRO A 493 -7.68 -23.00 32.25
N SER A 494 -6.74 -22.19 32.72
CA SER A 494 -5.85 -21.41 31.86
C SER A 494 -4.64 -22.26 31.46
N THR A 495 -4.60 -22.77 30.23
CA THR A 495 -3.34 -23.01 29.51
C THR A 495 -3.52 -23.29 28.00
N SER A 496 -2.73 -22.54 27.21
CA SER A 496 -2.15 -22.83 25.88
C SER A 496 -3.01 -22.85 24.60
N SER A 497 -2.71 -21.86 23.75
CA SER A 497 -2.69 -21.83 22.28
C SER A 497 -3.99 -22.01 21.49
N SER A 498 -4.54 -20.91 20.96
CA SER A 498 -4.68 -20.66 19.51
C SER A 498 -5.52 -19.39 19.30
N SER A 499 -4.89 -18.38 18.72
CA SER A 499 -5.54 -17.13 18.34
C SER A 499 -6.45 -17.36 17.12
N SER A 500 -7.75 -17.50 17.36
CA SER A 500 -8.82 -17.29 16.38
C SER A 500 -9.79 -16.28 16.98
N PRO A 501 -10.13 -15.17 16.30
CA PRO A 501 -11.04 -14.17 16.85
C PRO A 501 -12.48 -14.64 16.60
N SER A 502 -13.19 -15.04 17.64
CA SER A 502 -14.65 -15.20 17.60
C SER A 502 -15.30 -14.04 18.34
N SER A 503 -15.86 -13.12 17.54
CA SER A 503 -17.13 -12.44 17.73
C SER A 503 -17.48 -12.06 19.17
N GLU A 504 -16.94 -10.94 19.63
CA GLU A 504 -17.59 -10.13 20.65
C GLU A 504 -18.60 -9.20 19.94
N GLU A 505 -19.87 -9.34 20.29
CA GLU A 505 -20.91 -8.35 20.01
C GLU A 505 -20.50 -7.02 20.65
N PRO A 506 -20.32 -5.94 19.88
CA PRO A 506 -19.84 -4.69 20.43
C PRO A 506 -21.00 -3.95 21.10
N SER A 507 -20.88 -3.76 22.41
CA SER A 507 -21.67 -2.77 23.14
C SER A 507 -21.16 -1.37 22.80
N THR A 508 -21.52 -0.82 21.64
CA THR A 508 -21.07 0.50 21.18
C THR A 508 -22.09 1.59 21.50
N SER A 509 -22.22 1.98 22.76
CA SER A 509 -22.97 3.20 23.15
C SER A 509 -22.12 4.21 23.92
N SER A 510 -20.82 4.22 23.65
CA SER A 510 -19.89 5.25 24.14
C SER A 510 -19.07 5.72 22.96
N THR A 511 -19.51 6.79 22.30
CA THR A 511 -18.69 7.50 21.31
C THR A 511 -17.50 8.08 22.06
N CYS A 512 -16.35 7.42 22.01
CA CYS A 512 -15.14 7.95 22.62
C CYS A 512 -14.74 9.25 21.89
N PRO A 513 -14.19 10.26 22.57
CA PRO A 513 -13.69 11.48 21.92
C PRO A 513 -12.65 11.17 20.83
N GLU A 514 -11.89 10.08 21.00
CA GLU A 514 -10.95 9.58 19.98
C GLU A 514 -11.65 9.08 18.71
N ASP A 515 -12.83 8.46 18.81
CA ASP A 515 -13.59 7.97 17.65
C ASP A 515 -14.19 9.12 16.84
N THR A 516 -14.57 10.21 17.51
CA THR A 516 -15.06 11.43 16.84
C THR A 516 -13.93 12.16 16.12
N GLU A 517 -12.73 12.20 16.69
CA GLU A 517 -11.55 12.75 16.02
C GLU A 517 -11.21 11.97 14.73
N LEU A 518 -11.17 10.64 14.80
CA LEU A 518 -10.86 9.79 13.65
C LEU A 518 -11.89 9.94 12.51
N VAL A 519 -13.16 10.07 12.87
CA VAL A 519 -14.22 10.31 11.89
C VAL A 519 -14.06 11.69 11.23
N ASN A 520 -13.78 12.73 12.01
CA ASN A 520 -13.59 14.07 11.46
C ASN A 520 -12.38 14.14 10.52
N GLU A 521 -11.25 13.51 10.89
CA GLU A 521 -10.06 13.43 10.02
C GLU A 521 -10.39 12.81 8.66
N VAL A 522 -11.17 11.75 8.66
CA VAL A 522 -11.56 11.04 7.43
C VAL A 522 -12.55 11.87 6.60
N LEU A 523 -13.46 12.61 7.24
CA LEU A 523 -14.43 13.45 6.55
C LEU A 523 -13.78 14.64 5.83
N GLU A 524 -12.63 15.14 6.30
CA GLU A 524 -11.88 16.21 5.63
C GLU A 524 -11.35 15.79 4.25
N ASP A 525 -11.07 14.49 4.06
CA ASP A 525 -10.55 13.99 2.80
C ASP A 525 -11.66 13.70 1.77
N ILE A 526 -12.92 13.60 2.19
CA ILE A 526 -14.05 13.36 1.29
C ILE A 526 -14.43 14.66 0.57
N SER A 527 -14.31 14.69 -0.76
CA SER A 527 -14.79 15.80 -1.56
C SER A 527 -16.28 16.10 -1.30
N HIS A 528 -16.58 17.36 -1.00
CA HIS A 528 -17.96 17.82 -0.78
C HIS A 528 -18.72 18.08 -2.10
N HIS A 529 -18.08 17.92 -3.26
CA HIS A 529 -18.59 18.36 -4.55
C HIS A 529 -18.36 17.30 -5.64
N GLU A 530 -19.47 16.74 -6.13
CA GLU A 530 -19.55 15.65 -7.13
C GLU A 530 -18.83 15.91 -8.47
N GLU A 531 -18.31 17.11 -8.72
CA GLU A 531 -17.66 17.49 -9.98
C GLU A 531 -16.24 18.02 -9.80
N ASP A 532 -15.61 17.80 -8.65
CA ASP A 532 -14.24 18.29 -8.40
C ASP A 532 -13.25 17.73 -9.43
N TYR A 533 -13.48 16.50 -9.92
CA TYR A 533 -12.68 15.88 -10.98
C TYR A 533 -12.87 16.52 -12.37
N LEU A 534 -13.90 17.37 -12.56
CA LEU A 534 -14.16 18.08 -13.82
C LEU A 534 -13.63 19.52 -13.81
N ASP A 535 -13.15 20.02 -12.65
CA ASP A 535 -12.73 21.40 -12.46
C ASP A 535 -11.20 21.55 -12.51
N LEU A 536 -10.62 21.40 -13.70
CA LEU A 536 -9.25 21.85 -13.97
C LEU A 536 -9.23 23.38 -14.13
N THR A 537 -8.22 24.04 -13.57
CA THR A 537 -8.05 25.48 -13.74
C THR A 537 -7.50 25.82 -15.13
N LEU A 538 -7.72 27.06 -15.60
CA LEU A 538 -7.21 27.53 -16.90
C LEU A 538 -5.67 27.43 -16.99
N GLU A 539 -4.97 27.60 -15.86
CA GLU A 539 -3.51 27.49 -15.77
C GLU A 539 -3.05 26.04 -15.98
N GLU A 540 -3.63 25.09 -15.23
CA GLU A 540 -3.34 23.66 -15.37
C GLU A 540 -3.71 23.11 -16.76
N GLU A 541 -4.84 23.57 -17.32
CA GLU A 541 -5.24 23.25 -18.68
C GLU A 541 -4.22 23.77 -19.71
N SER A 542 -3.70 24.99 -19.51
CA SER A 542 -2.69 25.58 -20.39
C SER A 542 -1.37 24.81 -20.38
N GLU A 543 -0.94 24.31 -19.21
CA GLU A 543 0.25 23.48 -19.05
C GLU A 543 0.07 22.11 -19.72
N LEU A 544 -1.09 21.47 -19.54
CA LEU A 544 -1.44 20.22 -20.20
C LEU A 544 -1.46 20.37 -21.73
N ILE A 545 -2.03 21.47 -22.23
CA ILE A 545 -2.06 21.79 -23.66
C ILE A 545 -0.65 22.04 -24.19
N ALA A 546 0.21 22.73 -23.44
CA ALA A 546 1.60 22.92 -23.82
C ALA A 546 2.33 21.57 -23.90
N ALA A 547 2.10 20.66 -22.95
CA ALA A 547 2.64 19.30 -22.94
C ALA A 547 2.13 18.44 -24.11
N MET A 548 0.82 18.48 -24.41
CA MET A 548 0.25 17.76 -25.56
C MET A 548 0.75 18.33 -26.90
N LYS A 549 0.85 19.66 -27.04
CA LYS A 549 1.41 20.30 -28.24
C LYS A 549 2.86 19.89 -28.46
N THR A 550 3.66 19.83 -27.40
CA THR A 550 5.04 19.35 -27.49
C THR A 550 5.11 17.87 -27.86
N TYR A 551 4.22 17.03 -27.33
CA TYR A 551 4.14 15.61 -27.67
C TYR A 551 3.73 15.38 -29.13
N LEU A 552 2.67 16.04 -29.60
CA LEU A 552 2.20 15.97 -30.98
C LEU A 552 3.22 16.52 -31.98
N SER A 553 3.94 17.59 -31.61
CA SER A 553 5.04 18.11 -32.43
C SER A 553 6.22 17.14 -32.52
N ARG A 554 6.43 16.30 -31.52
CA ARG A 554 7.47 15.25 -31.50
C ARG A 554 7.12 14.08 -32.41
N GLU A 555 5.87 13.65 -32.43
CA GLU A 555 5.38 12.62 -33.37
C GLU A 555 5.44 13.09 -34.83
N ALA A 556 5.12 14.36 -35.10
CA ALA A 556 5.21 14.95 -36.44
C ALA A 556 6.66 15.08 -36.96
N THR A 557 7.67 15.04 -36.08
CA THR A 557 9.10 15.03 -36.47
C THR A 557 9.70 13.64 -36.62
N LEU A 558 8.99 12.59 -36.20
CA LEU A 558 9.39 11.18 -36.30
C LEU A 558 8.66 10.42 -37.41
N SER A 559 7.75 11.10 -38.11
CA SER A 559 7.08 10.67 -39.35
C SER A 559 7.72 11.39 -40.53
#